data_AF-A0A255T6G2-F1
#
_entry.id   AF-A0A255T6G2-F1
#
_cell.length_a   1.000
_cell.length_b   1.000
_cell.length_c   1.000
_cell.angle_alpha   90.00
_cell.angle_beta   90.00
_cell.angle_gamma   90.00
#
_symmetry.space_group_name_H-M   'P 1'
#
loop_
_entity.id
_entity.type
_entity.pdbx_description
1 polymer ?
#
loop_
_entity_poly.entity_id
_entity_poly.type
_entity_poly.pdbx_seq_one_letter_code
_entity_poly.pdbx_strand_id
1 'polypeptide(L)'
;MTIMRISRLLTIMLAAAASLTAYGQSIRISEAGVTYVHSSANTGDMTFNGSVLNVEGRQYLLTPQTSMTVTADGVDDNTVSVTYNGTQAEVVVAGNIARYLTVNANGADVSILAAPELQQSVEYTLRGTSADGSFYMDGEYAATVILDNLTLTNADSAAINIQDGKLITINLVGQSTIADAQGMANSACLYVNGHAKFTGAGTLNVTGNAKHGITGDEHLIIEGGTINVNAVGDGLHVSEYFKQTGGSLTVNAQGDGVDIGFKGVNKGTKDQYADNGFAFLEGGTMDVTTTGEATRGVKADSTILVAGITATVRTTGNACYDATKNDISSAAAIKTGGAFSMTSGTLTLSSTGSAGKGINATDNITLAGGKLDVVTTGAVYVYGAEDSKPHGVKTDADINISGGTILVAASGDSGSAFKTDYYFTISGGTVMAVGGKASKPTSATQKYYTYTGVSVTPGQTLSYNGVSATMPDNYSVASGKVLVSSPTM
;
A
#
# COMPACT_ATOMS: atom_id res chain seq x y z
N MET A 1 63.78 42.13 50.85
CA MET A 1 62.59 41.73 51.62
C MET A 1 61.41 41.70 50.66
N THR A 2 61.44 40.77 49.71
CA THR A 2 60.79 39.44 49.70
C THR A 2 59.38 39.54 49.09
N ILE A 3 59.35 39.13 47.83
CA ILE A 3 58.22 38.81 46.97
C ILE A 3 57.39 37.69 47.62
N MET A 4 56.05 37.76 47.54
CA MET A 4 55.21 36.58 47.75
C MET A 4 54.15 36.48 46.66
N ARG A 5 54.34 35.47 45.79
CA ARG A 5 53.34 34.89 44.88
C ARG A 5 52.43 33.98 45.70
N ILE A 6 51.13 33.94 45.38
CA ILE A 6 50.25 32.83 45.78
C ILE A 6 49.65 32.24 44.51
N SER A 7 50.25 31.14 44.07
CA SER A 7 49.68 30.16 43.14
C SER A 7 48.86 29.17 43.96
N ARG A 8 47.55 29.03 43.67
CA ARG A 8 46.76 27.91 44.19
C ARG A 8 46.64 26.85 43.10
N LEU A 9 47.43 25.79 43.29
CA LEU A 9 47.23 24.45 42.76
C LEU A 9 45.80 24.00 43.04
N LEU A 10 45.09 23.52 42.02
CA LEU A 10 43.94 22.63 42.21
C LEU A 10 44.41 21.22 41.83
N THR A 11 44.57 20.40 42.86
CA THR A 11 45.10 19.03 42.78
C THR A 11 44.02 18.09 42.27
N ILE A 12 44.31 17.42 41.15
CA ILE A 12 43.57 16.25 40.66
C ILE A 12 43.89 15.08 41.60
N MET A 13 42.88 14.53 42.29
CA MET A 13 43.00 13.24 42.99
C MET A 13 42.26 12.16 42.22
N LEU A 14 43.04 11.19 41.75
CA LEU A 14 42.64 9.93 41.16
C LEU A 14 42.69 8.85 42.25
N ALA A 15 41.54 8.29 42.67
CA ALA A 15 41.46 6.95 43.29
C ALA A 15 40.00 6.55 43.62
N ALA A 16 39.45 5.62 42.83
CA ALA A 16 38.72 4.42 43.28
C ALA A 16 38.00 3.80 42.07
N ALA A 17 38.56 2.74 41.52
CA ALA A 17 37.91 1.90 40.51
C ALA A 17 36.81 1.07 41.20
N ALA A 18 35.65 1.68 41.39
CA ALA A 18 34.40 0.94 41.35
C ALA A 18 34.02 0.83 39.87
N SER A 19 33.74 -0.37 39.37
CA SER A 19 33.08 -0.58 38.09
C SER A 19 31.65 -0.04 38.17
N LEU A 20 31.52 1.28 38.24
CA LEU A 20 30.32 2.01 37.89
C LEU A 20 30.22 1.85 36.38
N THR A 21 29.23 1.10 35.91
CA THR A 21 28.76 1.26 34.55
C THR A 21 28.48 2.74 34.36
N ALA A 22 29.35 3.44 33.63
CA ALA A 22 29.10 4.81 33.24
C ALA A 22 27.88 4.77 32.32
N TYR A 23 26.70 5.06 32.86
CA TYR A 23 25.56 5.39 32.04
C TYR A 23 25.99 6.59 31.19
N GLY A 24 25.83 6.48 29.87
CA GLY A 24 26.13 7.58 28.96
C GLY A 24 25.35 8.81 29.42
N GLN A 25 26.05 9.91 29.68
CA GLN A 25 25.41 11.16 30.03
C GLN A 25 25.04 11.88 28.73
N SER A 26 23.92 12.58 28.69
CA SER A 26 23.56 13.40 27.54
C SER A 26 23.27 14.83 27.99
N ILE A 27 23.63 15.81 27.16
CA ILE A 27 23.09 17.15 27.29
C ILE A 27 21.86 17.26 26.39
N ARG A 28 20.73 17.62 26.99
CA ARG A 28 19.50 17.96 26.30
C ARG A 28 19.42 19.48 26.19
N ILE A 29 19.23 19.98 24.97
CA ILE A 29 19.05 21.40 24.67
C ILE A 29 17.70 21.55 24.01
N SER A 30 16.76 22.25 24.65
CA SER A 30 15.42 22.46 24.10
C SER A 30 15.21 23.91 23.69
N GLU A 31 14.72 24.12 22.47
CA GLU A 31 14.34 25.41 21.91
C GLU A 31 13.12 25.24 20.99
N ALA A 32 12.18 26.19 21.02
CA ALA A 32 11.01 26.21 20.13
C ALA A 32 10.21 24.89 20.06
N GLY A 33 10.07 24.16 21.18
CA GLY A 33 9.32 22.90 21.23
C GLY A 33 10.10 21.66 20.74
N VAL A 34 11.37 21.81 20.40
CA VAL A 34 12.26 20.73 19.96
C VAL A 34 13.37 20.52 20.99
N THR A 35 13.65 19.26 21.33
CA THR A 35 14.75 18.86 22.22
C THR A 35 15.83 18.14 21.42
N TYR A 36 17.04 18.67 21.45
CA TYR A 36 18.22 18.06 20.85
C TYR A 36 19.02 17.33 21.93
N VAL A 37 19.34 16.06 21.70
CA VAL A 37 20.01 15.20 22.68
C VAL A 37 21.40 14.85 22.18
N HIS A 38 22.42 15.47 22.77
CA HIS A 38 23.82 15.20 22.46
C HIS A 38 24.39 14.21 23.48
N SER A 39 24.54 12.96 23.05
CA SER A 39 25.10 11.87 23.86
C SER A 39 26.60 12.08 24.09
N SER A 40 27.10 11.84 25.30
CA SER A 40 28.53 12.01 25.64
C SER A 40 29.47 11.14 24.81
N ALA A 41 28.96 10.06 24.20
CA ALA A 41 29.71 9.21 23.28
C ALA A 41 30.15 9.95 22.01
N ASN A 42 29.35 10.92 21.56
CA ASN A 42 29.57 11.67 20.32
C ASN A 42 29.98 13.12 20.59
N THR A 43 29.59 13.65 21.75
CA THR A 43 29.82 15.04 22.13
C THR A 43 31.30 15.29 22.40
N GLY A 44 31.97 15.92 21.42
CA GLY A 44 33.31 16.49 21.59
C GLY A 44 33.31 17.81 22.36
N ASP A 45 34.26 18.68 22.06
CA ASP A 45 34.33 20.00 22.70
C ASP A 45 33.11 20.86 22.36
N MET A 46 32.41 21.33 23.39
CA MET A 46 31.37 22.35 23.26
C MET A 46 32.01 23.73 23.35
N THR A 47 31.69 24.62 22.40
CA THR A 47 32.23 25.99 22.40
C THR A 47 31.13 27.00 22.67
N PHE A 48 31.40 27.94 23.59
CA PHE A 48 30.46 28.98 23.98
C PHE A 48 31.07 30.36 23.72
N ASN A 49 30.36 31.21 22.99
CA ASN A 49 30.84 32.55 22.59
C ASN A 49 30.02 33.70 23.21
N GLY A 50 29.30 33.44 24.30
CA GLY A 50 28.53 34.44 25.05
C GLY A 50 27.03 34.35 24.81
N SER A 51 26.57 34.20 23.56
CA SER A 51 25.15 34.02 23.22
C SER A 51 24.86 32.76 22.42
N VAL A 52 25.88 32.12 21.85
CA VAL A 52 25.73 30.88 21.08
C VAL A 52 26.54 29.76 21.74
N LEU A 53 25.87 28.62 21.95
CA LEU A 53 26.50 27.36 22.30
C LEU A 53 26.61 26.51 21.02
N ASN A 54 27.79 26.02 20.70
CA ASN A 54 28.01 25.10 19.60
C ASN A 54 28.29 23.70 20.14
N VAL A 55 27.46 22.73 19.73
CA VAL A 55 27.58 21.32 20.08
C VAL A 55 27.44 20.50 18.81
N GLU A 56 28.41 19.63 18.54
CA GLU A 56 28.46 18.79 17.32
C GLU A 56 28.28 19.58 16.01
N GLY A 57 28.75 20.84 15.97
CA GLY A 57 28.63 21.71 14.80
C GLY A 57 27.26 22.37 14.63
N ARG A 58 26.28 22.07 15.49
CA ARG A 58 25.02 22.81 15.56
C ARG A 58 25.19 24.02 16.47
N GLN A 59 24.71 25.17 16.00
CA GLN A 59 24.70 26.40 16.77
C GLN A 59 23.34 26.60 17.44
N TYR A 60 23.35 26.78 18.75
CA TYR A 60 22.19 27.08 19.59
C TYR A 60 22.26 28.53 20.05
N LEU A 61 21.30 29.35 19.62
CA LEU A 61 21.16 30.70 20.15
C LEU A 61 20.49 30.60 21.53
N LEU A 62 21.21 30.97 22.58
CA LEU A 62 20.68 30.91 23.94
C LEU A 62 19.74 32.09 24.18
N THR A 63 18.44 31.79 24.24
CA THR A 63 17.37 32.74 24.57
C THR A 63 16.78 32.40 25.94
N PRO A 64 15.95 33.26 26.55
CA PRO A 64 15.23 32.91 27.78
C PRO A 64 14.33 31.67 27.66
N GLN A 65 13.98 31.26 26.45
CA GLN A 65 13.18 30.07 26.14
C GLN A 65 14.04 28.81 25.94
N THR A 66 15.35 28.94 25.83
CA THR A 66 16.27 27.80 25.70
C THR A 66 16.46 27.15 27.08
N SER A 67 16.18 25.85 27.20
CA SER A 67 16.48 25.07 28.40
C SER A 67 17.58 24.05 28.14
N MET A 68 18.45 23.84 29.13
CA MET A 68 19.51 22.83 29.06
C MET A 68 19.51 21.96 30.31
N THR A 69 19.56 20.64 30.12
CA THR A 69 19.63 19.68 31.22
C THR A 69 20.62 18.58 30.90
N VAL A 70 21.36 18.11 31.90
CA VAL A 70 22.18 16.90 31.78
C VAL A 70 21.38 15.73 32.34
N THR A 71 21.26 14.67 31.56
CA THR A 71 20.49 13.49 31.92
C THR A 71 21.34 12.23 31.77
N ALA A 72 20.93 11.15 32.46
CA ALA A 72 21.63 9.86 32.45
C ALA A 72 21.13 8.92 31.35
N ASP A 73 20.15 9.37 30.56
CA ASP A 73 19.63 8.71 29.37
C ASP A 73 20.20 9.37 28.09
N GLY A 74 20.07 8.65 26.98
CA GLY A 74 20.43 9.14 25.65
C GLY A 74 19.38 8.75 24.63
N VAL A 75 19.66 9.09 23.39
CA VAL A 75 18.91 8.60 22.22
C VAL A 75 19.90 7.92 21.29
N ASP A 76 19.41 6.97 20.51
CA ASP A 76 20.20 6.34 19.47
C ASP A 76 20.55 7.34 18.37
N ASP A 77 21.72 7.18 17.77
CA ASP A 77 22.18 8.02 16.67
C ASP A 77 21.21 8.00 15.49
N ASN A 78 21.12 9.11 14.78
CA ASN A 78 20.33 9.24 13.55
C ASN A 78 18.83 9.05 13.74
N THR A 79 18.33 9.27 14.95
CA THR A 79 16.90 9.16 15.28
C THR A 79 16.26 10.53 15.49
N VAL A 80 14.97 10.58 15.15
CA VAL A 80 14.05 11.64 15.54
C VAL A 80 12.79 10.98 16.10
N SER A 81 12.30 11.44 17.25
CA SER A 81 11.00 11.02 17.77
C SER A 81 10.03 12.20 17.79
N VAL A 82 8.81 11.97 17.33
CA VAL A 82 7.68 12.91 17.42
C VAL A 82 6.60 12.26 18.29
N THR A 83 6.29 12.88 19.42
CA THR A 83 5.24 12.43 20.33
C THR A 83 4.10 13.43 20.36
N TYR A 84 2.96 13.07 19.79
CA TYR A 84 1.75 13.88 19.78
C TYR A 84 1.00 13.76 21.12
N ASN A 85 0.59 14.89 21.69
CA ASN A 85 -0.16 14.97 22.94
C ASN A 85 -1.23 16.06 22.86
N GLY A 86 -2.38 15.70 22.27
CA GLY A 86 -3.47 16.63 22.03
C GLY A 86 -3.09 17.62 20.94
N THR A 87 -3.14 18.92 21.24
CA THR A 87 -2.87 20.01 20.28
C THR A 87 -1.38 20.37 20.16
N GLN A 88 -0.48 19.56 20.74
CA GLN A 88 0.96 19.79 20.74
C GLN A 88 1.70 18.52 20.34
N ALA A 89 2.90 18.68 19.80
CA ALA A 89 3.87 17.62 19.58
C ALA A 89 5.20 17.96 20.26
N GLU A 90 5.79 16.97 20.92
CA GLU A 90 7.17 17.03 21.38
C GLU A 90 8.08 16.36 20.36
N VAL A 91 9.13 17.06 19.92
CA VAL A 91 10.11 16.53 18.97
C VAL A 91 11.46 16.37 19.65
N VAL A 92 12.05 15.17 19.57
CA VAL A 92 13.38 14.85 20.10
C VAL A 92 14.30 14.44 18.96
N VAL A 93 15.46 15.06 18.85
CA VAL A 93 16.41 14.86 17.74
C VAL A 93 17.76 14.41 18.27
N ALA A 94 18.33 13.36 17.67
CA ALA A 94 19.70 12.95 17.95
C ALA A 94 20.71 14.03 17.55
N GLY A 95 21.58 14.41 18.48
CA GLY A 95 22.51 15.54 18.35
C GLY A 95 23.46 15.43 17.16
N ASN A 96 23.86 14.20 16.82
CA ASN A 96 24.83 13.91 15.76
C ASN A 96 24.32 14.28 14.34
N ILE A 97 22.99 14.31 14.15
CA ILE A 97 22.36 14.76 12.89
C ILE A 97 21.70 16.14 12.99
N ALA A 98 21.57 16.69 14.19
CA ALA A 98 20.78 17.89 14.46
C ALA A 98 21.15 19.10 13.58
N ARG A 99 22.43 19.26 13.22
CA ARG A 99 22.90 20.37 12.35
C ARG A 99 22.38 20.30 10.91
N TYR A 100 21.92 19.12 10.47
CA TYR A 100 21.41 18.90 9.12
C TYR A 100 19.89 18.91 9.04
N LEU A 101 19.20 19.07 10.16
CA LEU A 101 17.74 19.07 10.22
C LEU A 101 17.20 20.47 10.49
N THR A 102 16.28 20.91 9.63
CA THR A 102 15.37 22.01 9.94
C THR A 102 14.09 21.39 10.50
N VAL A 103 13.81 21.65 11.77
CA VAL A 103 12.66 21.08 12.49
C VAL A 103 11.73 22.21 12.90
N ASN A 104 10.44 22.07 12.56
CA ASN A 104 9.39 22.98 12.98
C ASN A 104 8.26 22.18 13.64
N ALA A 105 7.91 22.55 14.87
CA ALA A 105 6.78 22.01 15.61
C ALA A 105 5.84 23.17 15.99
N ASN A 106 4.80 23.37 15.17
CA ASN A 106 3.78 24.39 15.43
C ASN A 106 2.52 23.72 15.98
N GLY A 107 2.38 23.70 17.31
CA GLY A 107 1.35 22.87 17.94
C GLY A 107 1.60 21.40 17.62
N ALA A 108 0.61 20.73 17.02
CA ALA A 108 0.71 19.35 16.56
C ALA A 108 1.04 19.23 15.06
N ASP A 109 1.43 20.31 14.38
CA ASP A 109 1.94 20.24 13.01
C ASP A 109 3.46 20.20 13.01
N VAL A 110 4.02 19.08 12.55
CA VAL A 110 5.46 18.83 12.55
C VAL A 110 5.99 18.75 11.13
N SER A 111 7.02 19.54 10.83
CA SER A 111 7.74 19.52 9.56
C SER A 111 9.23 19.33 9.81
N ILE A 112 9.85 18.40 9.10
CA ILE A 112 11.28 18.11 9.20
C ILE A 112 11.91 18.05 7.80
N LEU A 113 12.87 18.93 7.55
CA LEU A 113 13.63 18.95 6.30
C LEU A 113 15.07 18.51 6.58
N ALA A 114 15.49 17.43 5.93
CA ALA A 114 16.87 16.97 5.95
C ALA A 114 17.66 17.65 4.82
N ALA A 115 18.77 18.29 5.18
CA ALA A 115 19.65 18.94 4.22
C ALA A 115 20.40 17.89 3.35
N PRO A 116 20.74 18.19 2.08
CA PRO A 116 21.46 17.28 1.19
C PRO A 116 22.80 16.78 1.73
N GLU A 117 23.41 17.52 2.65
CA GLU A 117 24.66 17.15 3.32
C GLU A 117 24.50 15.99 4.32
N LEU A 118 23.27 15.63 4.69
CA LEU A 118 22.98 14.45 5.52
C LEU A 118 23.03 13.18 4.66
N GLN A 119 24.24 12.66 4.43
CA GLN A 119 24.47 11.56 3.49
C GLN A 119 24.20 10.17 4.10
N GLN A 120 23.08 10.02 4.81
CA GLN A 120 22.74 8.83 5.58
C GLN A 120 21.25 8.78 5.90
N SER A 121 20.78 7.59 6.28
CA SER A 121 19.38 7.40 6.67
C SER A 121 19.07 8.01 8.02
N VAL A 122 17.83 8.47 8.18
CA VAL A 122 17.25 8.93 9.44
C VAL A 122 16.03 8.06 9.77
N GLU A 123 15.92 7.69 11.05
CA GLU A 123 14.75 7.00 11.58
C GLU A 123 13.84 7.99 12.32
N TYR A 124 12.61 8.14 11.84
CA TYR A 124 11.57 8.98 12.42
C TYR A 124 10.54 8.10 13.13
N THR A 125 10.43 8.19 14.45
CA THR A 125 9.36 7.50 15.19
C THR A 125 8.22 8.44 15.55
N LEU A 126 7.04 8.16 15.01
CA LEU A 126 5.80 8.91 15.24
C LEU A 126 4.90 8.12 16.20
N ARG A 127 4.48 8.75 17.30
CA ARG A 127 3.67 8.13 18.36
C ARG A 127 2.72 9.12 19.03
N GLY A 128 1.76 8.60 19.79
CA GLY A 128 0.85 9.44 20.60
C GLY A 128 -0.41 9.84 19.83
N THR A 129 -1.06 10.93 20.22
CA THR A 129 -2.37 11.30 19.66
C THR A 129 -2.52 12.80 19.40
N SER A 130 -2.99 13.15 18.20
CA SER A 130 -3.56 14.47 17.88
C SER A 130 -4.82 14.32 17.01
N ALA A 131 -5.85 15.10 17.31
CA ALA A 131 -7.07 15.20 16.50
C ALA A 131 -6.97 16.26 15.40
N ASP A 132 -5.94 17.10 15.46
CA ASP A 132 -5.63 18.12 14.46
C ASP A 132 -4.12 18.35 14.47
N GLY A 133 -3.42 17.54 13.69
CA GLY A 133 -1.97 17.59 13.56
C GLY A 133 -1.50 16.86 12.31
N SER A 134 -0.23 17.08 11.98
CA SER A 134 0.36 16.57 10.75
C SER A 134 1.81 16.18 10.94
N PHE A 135 2.29 15.32 10.03
CA PHE A 135 3.70 15.07 9.84
C PHE A 135 4.08 15.34 8.38
N TYR A 136 5.08 16.19 8.20
CA TYR A 136 5.72 16.43 6.92
C TYR A 136 7.21 16.11 7.01
N MET A 137 7.77 15.43 6.01
CA MET A 137 9.21 15.34 5.84
C MET A 137 9.67 15.40 4.39
N ASP A 138 10.92 15.86 4.21
CA ASP A 138 11.63 15.85 2.93
C ASP A 138 13.14 15.61 3.15
N GLY A 139 13.82 15.05 2.15
CA GLY A 139 15.21 14.62 2.24
C GLY A 139 15.76 14.05 0.94
N GLU A 140 17.06 13.73 0.95
CA GLU A 140 17.81 13.25 -0.22
C GLU A 140 18.33 11.81 -0.06
N TYR A 141 17.98 11.13 1.04
CA TYR A 141 18.46 9.80 1.39
C TYR A 141 17.32 8.93 1.92
N ALA A 142 17.44 7.61 1.78
CA ALA A 142 16.43 6.68 2.29
C ALA A 142 16.14 6.92 3.77
N ALA A 143 14.89 6.78 4.20
CA ALA A 143 14.46 7.01 5.57
C ALA A 143 13.59 5.87 6.10
N THR A 144 13.53 5.74 7.42
CA THR A 144 12.57 4.87 8.10
C THR A 144 11.58 5.73 8.85
N VAL A 145 10.28 5.49 8.67
CA VAL A 145 9.20 6.09 9.46
C VAL A 145 8.54 4.97 10.26
N ILE A 146 8.71 4.99 11.58
CA ILE A 146 8.09 4.06 12.51
C ILE A 146 6.76 4.66 12.97
N LEU A 147 5.67 3.94 12.74
CA LEU A 147 4.35 4.30 13.27
C LEU A 147 4.10 3.46 14.52
N ASP A 148 4.34 4.03 15.69
CA ASP A 148 4.32 3.35 16.99
C ASP A 148 3.14 3.84 17.84
N ASN A 149 2.01 3.14 17.78
CA ASN A 149 0.79 3.50 18.51
C ASN A 149 0.33 4.95 18.24
N LEU A 150 0.38 5.38 16.99
CA LEU A 150 0.02 6.73 16.56
C LEU A 150 -1.49 6.86 16.31
N THR A 151 -2.12 7.93 16.78
CA THR A 151 -3.45 8.35 16.32
C THR A 151 -3.36 9.79 15.82
N LEU A 152 -3.42 10.01 14.50
CA LEU A 152 -3.19 11.32 13.91
C LEU A 152 -4.28 11.68 12.90
N THR A 153 -5.05 12.71 13.20
CA THR A 153 -5.99 13.31 12.25
C THR A 153 -5.48 14.69 11.86
N ASN A 154 -5.47 14.99 10.57
CA ASN A 154 -5.23 16.33 10.05
C ASN A 154 -6.56 16.91 9.56
N ALA A 155 -6.98 18.08 10.07
CA ALA A 155 -8.25 18.70 9.69
C ALA A 155 -8.19 19.49 8.38
N ASP A 156 -6.98 19.74 7.85
CA ASP A 156 -6.75 20.61 6.68
C ASP A 156 -6.11 19.89 5.48
N SER A 157 -5.44 18.75 5.68
CA SER A 157 -4.64 18.10 4.64
C SER A 157 -4.37 16.62 4.93
N ALA A 158 -3.33 16.05 4.30
CA ALA A 158 -2.83 14.71 4.58
C ALA A 158 -2.33 14.60 6.04
N ALA A 159 -2.61 13.46 6.71
CA ALA A 159 -2.07 13.20 8.05
C ALA A 159 -0.54 13.07 8.01
N ILE A 160 -0.03 12.37 7.00
CA ILE A 160 1.39 12.12 6.80
C ILE A 160 1.75 12.42 5.34
N ASN A 161 2.69 13.34 5.14
CA ASN A 161 3.15 13.79 3.84
C ASN A 161 4.68 13.67 3.73
N ILE A 162 5.15 12.69 2.97
CA ILE A 162 6.57 12.42 2.77
C ILE A 162 6.93 12.81 1.34
N GLN A 163 7.68 13.90 1.19
CA GLN A 163 8.12 14.43 -0.10
C GLN A 163 9.47 13.88 -0.54
N ASP A 164 10.17 13.18 0.35
CA ASP A 164 11.42 12.50 0.06
C ASP A 164 11.22 11.48 -1.08
N GLY A 165 11.98 11.66 -2.17
CA GLY A 165 11.93 10.84 -3.38
C GLY A 165 12.74 9.54 -3.32
N LYS A 166 13.31 9.18 -2.16
CA LYS A 166 14.11 7.95 -1.97
C LYS A 166 13.26 6.79 -1.43
N LEU A 167 13.92 5.72 -0.98
CA LEU A 167 13.25 4.61 -0.33
C LEU A 167 12.80 5.00 1.09
N ILE A 168 11.50 4.88 1.33
CA ILE A 168 10.84 5.16 2.61
C ILE A 168 10.31 3.84 3.17
N THR A 169 10.98 3.35 4.22
CA THR A 169 10.50 2.19 4.97
C THR A 169 9.51 2.63 6.03
N ILE A 170 8.25 2.21 5.90
CA ILE A 170 7.20 2.45 6.89
C ILE A 170 7.10 1.20 7.78
N ASN A 171 7.61 1.30 9.00
CA ASN A 171 7.61 0.18 9.95
C ASN A 171 6.43 0.31 10.93
N LEU A 172 5.54 -0.68 10.92
CA LEU A 172 4.33 -0.67 11.74
C LEU A 172 4.56 -1.34 13.11
N VAL A 173 4.36 -0.57 14.18
CA VAL A 173 4.50 -1.02 15.57
C VAL A 173 3.21 -0.72 16.35
N GLY A 174 2.71 -1.72 17.06
CA GLY A 174 1.44 -1.59 17.78
C GLY A 174 0.27 -1.35 16.81
N GLN A 175 -0.62 -0.42 17.15
CA GLN A 175 -1.73 -0.03 16.28
C GLN A 175 -1.73 1.47 16.04
N SER A 176 -1.59 1.87 14.79
CA SER A 176 -1.67 3.27 14.36
C SER A 176 -2.94 3.53 13.54
N THR A 177 -3.54 4.70 13.71
CA THR A 177 -4.74 5.16 13.00
C THR A 177 -4.51 6.59 12.48
N ILE A 178 -4.67 6.81 11.18
CA ILE A 178 -4.51 8.11 10.55
C ILE A 178 -5.74 8.49 9.71
N ALA A 179 -6.07 9.78 9.67
CA ALA A 179 -7.16 10.32 8.88
C ALA A 179 -6.84 11.72 8.33
N ASP A 180 -7.23 11.99 7.09
CA ASP A 180 -7.12 13.32 6.47
C ASP A 180 -8.43 14.13 6.54
N ALA A 181 -8.32 15.37 6.10
CA ALA A 181 -9.43 16.30 5.98
C ALA A 181 -10.43 15.89 4.90
N GLN A 182 -11.67 16.37 5.01
CA GLN A 182 -12.64 16.29 3.91
C GLN A 182 -12.40 17.44 2.92
N GLY A 183 -12.34 17.13 1.61
CA GLY A 183 -12.46 18.14 0.54
C GLY A 183 -11.25 19.05 0.28
N MET A 184 -10.03 18.68 0.70
CA MET A 184 -8.81 19.51 0.60
C MET A 184 -7.75 18.95 -0.38
N ALA A 185 -6.70 19.74 -0.64
CA ALA A 185 -5.83 19.72 -1.83
C ALA A 185 -4.86 18.53 -2.02
N ASN A 186 -4.69 17.64 -1.05
CA ASN A 186 -3.75 16.52 -1.17
C ASN A 186 -4.43 15.27 -1.73
N SER A 187 -3.66 14.46 -2.47
CA SER A 187 -4.18 13.29 -3.17
C SER A 187 -4.45 12.09 -2.26
N ALA A 188 -3.91 12.04 -1.03
CA ALA A 188 -4.11 10.95 -0.08
C ALA A 188 -3.90 11.32 1.40
N CYS A 189 -4.40 10.47 2.30
CA CYS A 189 -4.16 10.58 3.75
C CYS A 189 -2.72 10.29 4.16
N LEU A 190 -2.13 9.25 3.56
CA LEU A 190 -0.69 8.96 3.60
C LEU A 190 -0.13 9.13 2.19
N TYR A 191 0.72 10.14 2.02
CA TYR A 191 1.38 10.42 0.75
C TYR A 191 2.88 10.17 0.87
N VAL A 192 3.43 9.40 -0.09
CA VAL A 192 4.86 9.15 -0.23
C VAL A 192 5.28 9.44 -1.67
N ASN A 193 6.13 10.45 -1.87
CA ASN A 193 6.68 10.79 -3.17
C ASN A 193 7.65 9.71 -3.69
N GLY A 194 8.51 9.20 -2.81
CA GLY A 194 9.48 8.16 -3.12
C GLY A 194 8.92 6.74 -3.15
N HIS A 195 9.81 5.77 -2.99
CA HIS A 195 9.50 4.35 -2.97
C HIS A 195 9.00 3.92 -1.59
N ALA A 196 7.76 3.47 -1.47
CA ALA A 196 7.18 3.08 -0.19
C ALA A 196 7.37 1.58 0.08
N LYS A 197 7.82 1.22 1.29
CA LYS A 197 7.94 -0.18 1.73
C LYS A 197 7.37 -0.37 3.14
N PHE A 198 6.29 -1.15 3.26
CA PHE A 198 5.66 -1.48 4.53
C PHE A 198 6.25 -2.74 5.17
N THR A 199 6.65 -2.61 6.43
CA THR A 199 7.24 -3.67 7.24
C THR A 199 6.66 -3.66 8.67
N GLY A 200 7.16 -4.55 9.53
CA GLY A 200 6.69 -4.69 10.91
C GLY A 200 5.48 -5.62 11.02
N ALA A 201 5.02 -5.83 12.25
CA ALA A 201 3.87 -6.69 12.56
C ALA A 201 2.65 -5.91 13.07
N GLY A 202 2.78 -4.59 13.22
CA GLY A 202 1.71 -3.73 13.70
C GLY A 202 0.58 -3.52 12.69
N THR A 203 -0.44 -2.79 13.14
CA THR A 203 -1.63 -2.44 12.36
C THR A 203 -1.60 -0.97 11.99
N LEU A 204 -1.94 -0.64 10.75
CA LEU A 204 -2.20 0.72 10.27
C LEU A 204 -3.65 0.81 9.77
N ASN A 205 -4.44 1.69 10.36
CA ASN A 205 -5.77 2.05 9.87
C ASN A 205 -5.71 3.42 9.20
N VAL A 206 -6.13 3.52 7.95
CA VAL A 206 -6.08 4.75 7.14
C VAL A 206 -7.50 5.12 6.71
N THR A 207 -7.86 6.39 6.91
CA THR A 207 -9.11 6.96 6.39
C THR A 207 -8.80 8.13 5.46
N GLY A 208 -8.95 7.91 4.15
CA GLY A 208 -8.89 8.93 3.11
C GLY A 208 -10.27 9.54 2.82
N ASN A 209 -10.61 10.59 3.55
CA ASN A 209 -11.85 11.36 3.44
C ASN A 209 -11.86 12.29 2.21
N ALA A 210 -10.71 12.82 1.78
CA ALA A 210 -10.64 13.71 0.63
C ALA A 210 -10.63 12.93 -0.70
N LYS A 211 -9.73 11.95 -0.82
CA LYS A 211 -9.51 11.19 -2.05
C LYS A 211 -8.93 9.81 -1.73
N HIS A 212 -7.65 9.57 -2.02
CA HIS A 212 -7.06 8.25 -1.86
C HIS A 212 -6.71 7.97 -0.39
N GLY A 213 -6.63 6.70 -0.01
CA GLY A 213 -6.12 6.33 1.31
C GLY A 213 -4.60 6.52 1.39
N ILE A 214 -3.89 5.78 0.54
CA ILE A 214 -2.42 5.76 0.48
C ILE A 214 -1.99 6.02 -0.97
N THR A 215 -1.04 6.95 -1.16
CA THR A 215 -0.39 7.17 -2.46
C THR A 215 1.11 6.89 -2.38
N GLY A 216 1.61 6.16 -3.37
CA GLY A 216 3.03 6.07 -3.70
C GLY A 216 3.28 6.60 -5.10
N ASP A 217 4.04 7.68 -5.24
CA ASP A 217 4.36 8.24 -6.57
C ASP A 217 5.43 7.42 -7.31
N GLU A 218 6.10 6.49 -6.64
CA GLU A 218 6.90 5.43 -7.25
C GLU A 218 6.28 4.06 -6.92
N HIS A 219 7.08 3.02 -6.72
CA HIS A 219 6.57 1.72 -6.29
C HIS A 219 6.18 1.67 -4.81
N LEU A 220 5.23 0.77 -4.52
CA LEU A 220 4.76 0.45 -3.18
C LEU A 220 4.88 -1.06 -2.94
N ILE A 221 5.60 -1.42 -1.87
CA ILE A 221 5.84 -2.81 -1.46
C ILE A 221 5.22 -3.07 -0.08
N ILE A 222 4.48 -4.17 0.06
CA ILE A 222 4.00 -4.68 1.36
C ILE A 222 4.70 -6.00 1.66
N GLU A 223 5.60 -6.00 2.65
CA GLU A 223 6.26 -7.19 3.17
C GLU A 223 5.65 -7.66 4.50
N GLY A 224 5.08 -6.74 5.29
CA GLY A 224 4.53 -7.03 6.60
C GLY A 224 3.43 -6.06 7.04
N GLY A 225 2.87 -6.33 8.22
CA GLY A 225 1.86 -5.51 8.86
C GLY A 225 0.42 -5.86 8.48
N THR A 226 -0.52 -5.28 9.22
CA THR A 226 -1.95 -5.28 8.89
C THR A 226 -2.36 -3.87 8.48
N ILE A 227 -2.71 -3.67 7.21
CA ILE A 227 -3.04 -2.36 6.65
C ILE A 227 -4.52 -2.37 6.29
N ASN A 228 -5.30 -1.49 6.91
CA ASN A 228 -6.73 -1.32 6.67
C ASN A 228 -6.98 0.08 6.11
N VAL A 229 -7.64 0.18 4.96
CA VAL A 229 -7.84 1.45 4.25
C VAL A 229 -9.31 1.65 3.93
N ASN A 230 -9.86 2.79 4.33
CA ASN A 230 -11.14 3.29 3.84
C ASN A 230 -10.88 4.56 3.01
N ALA A 231 -11.39 4.65 1.78
CA ALA A 231 -11.13 5.78 0.90
C ALA A 231 -12.35 6.19 0.05
N VAL A 232 -12.51 7.50 -0.16
CA VAL A 232 -13.50 8.05 -1.11
C VAL A 232 -13.03 7.91 -2.56
N GLY A 233 -11.73 8.05 -2.79
CA GLY A 233 -11.08 7.68 -4.04
C GLY A 233 -10.58 6.24 -3.97
N ASP A 234 -9.41 6.02 -4.55
CA ASP A 234 -8.76 4.71 -4.52
C ASP A 234 -8.23 4.38 -3.12
N GLY A 235 -8.24 3.10 -2.75
CA GLY A 235 -7.59 2.67 -1.50
C GLY A 235 -6.09 2.94 -1.55
N LEU A 236 -5.42 2.33 -2.52
CA LEU A 236 -4.02 2.56 -2.87
C LEU A 236 -3.93 3.11 -4.29
N HIS A 237 -3.20 4.21 -4.45
CA HIS A 237 -2.86 4.78 -5.76
C HIS A 237 -1.33 4.75 -5.95
N VAL A 238 -0.86 3.98 -6.93
CA VAL A 238 0.57 3.69 -7.13
C VAL A 238 0.97 4.03 -8.54
N SER A 239 1.99 4.87 -8.70
CA SER A 239 2.35 5.37 -10.04
C SER A 239 3.38 4.52 -10.78
N GLU A 240 4.12 3.63 -10.13
CA GLU A 240 5.11 2.76 -10.79
C GLU A 240 4.70 1.27 -10.76
N TYR A 241 4.89 0.56 -9.64
CA TYR A 241 4.44 -0.82 -9.50
C TYR A 241 4.00 -1.11 -8.06
N PHE A 242 3.07 -2.05 -7.92
CA PHE A 242 2.66 -2.59 -6.63
C PHE A 242 3.22 -3.99 -6.43
N LYS A 243 3.74 -4.29 -5.24
CA LYS A 243 4.18 -5.64 -4.89
C LYS A 243 3.77 -6.01 -3.48
N GLN A 244 3.13 -7.16 -3.33
CA GLN A 244 2.80 -7.73 -2.04
C GLN A 244 3.44 -9.11 -1.90
N THR A 245 4.38 -9.23 -0.96
CA THR A 245 5.08 -10.49 -0.63
C THR A 245 4.64 -11.05 0.72
N GLY A 246 4.03 -10.22 1.58
CA GLY A 246 3.52 -10.60 2.89
C GLY A 246 2.42 -9.66 3.40
N GLY A 247 2.25 -9.61 4.72
CA GLY A 247 1.25 -8.76 5.38
C GLY A 247 -0.22 -9.10 5.05
N SER A 248 -1.11 -8.27 5.58
CA SER A 248 -2.56 -8.28 5.34
C SER A 248 -3.00 -6.91 4.87
N LEU A 249 -3.63 -6.83 3.70
CA LEU A 249 -4.19 -5.60 3.15
C LEU A 249 -5.72 -5.71 3.08
N THR A 250 -6.44 -4.82 3.77
CA THR A 250 -7.89 -4.68 3.66
C THR A 250 -8.23 -3.31 3.09
N VAL A 251 -9.01 -3.24 2.02
CA VAL A 251 -9.41 -1.99 1.39
C VAL A 251 -10.92 -1.92 1.18
N ASN A 252 -11.54 -0.82 1.63
CA ASN A 252 -12.88 -0.40 1.23
C ASN A 252 -12.78 0.95 0.51
N ALA A 253 -13.03 0.96 -0.80
CA ALA A 253 -12.88 2.17 -1.62
C ALA A 253 -14.18 2.50 -2.37
N GLN A 254 -14.49 3.78 -2.53
CA GLN A 254 -15.49 4.22 -3.50
C GLN A 254 -14.87 4.42 -4.90
N GLY A 255 -13.55 4.60 -5.00
CA GLY A 255 -12.77 4.45 -6.22
C GLY A 255 -12.28 3.02 -6.44
N ASP A 256 -11.13 2.87 -7.08
CA ASP A 256 -10.48 1.57 -7.29
C ASP A 256 -9.83 1.08 -5.98
N GLY A 257 -9.74 -0.23 -5.76
CA GLY A 257 -9.17 -0.75 -4.52
C GLY A 257 -7.66 -0.50 -4.48
N VAL A 258 -6.97 -1.03 -5.49
CA VAL A 258 -5.56 -0.77 -5.77
C VAL A 258 -5.45 -0.36 -7.24
N ASP A 259 -5.09 0.90 -7.49
CA ASP A 259 -4.83 1.44 -8.82
C ASP A 259 -3.32 1.57 -9.05
N ILE A 260 -2.80 0.87 -10.05
CA ILE A 260 -1.41 0.94 -10.49
C ILE A 260 -1.36 1.56 -11.89
N GLY A 261 -0.82 2.76 -11.96
CA GLY A 261 -0.62 3.52 -13.20
C GLY A 261 0.80 3.39 -13.77
N PHE A 262 1.05 4.11 -14.86
CA PHE A 262 2.39 4.30 -15.42
C PHE A 262 3.06 5.57 -14.90
N LYS A 263 4.35 5.45 -14.53
CA LYS A 263 5.22 6.58 -14.21
C LYS A 263 5.92 7.09 -15.47
N GLY A 264 6.14 8.41 -15.54
CA GLY A 264 6.97 9.05 -16.57
C GLY A 264 6.20 9.83 -17.64
N VAL A 265 6.94 10.38 -18.60
CA VAL A 265 6.44 11.28 -19.66
C VAL A 265 5.54 10.59 -20.68
N ASN A 266 5.75 9.30 -20.92
CA ASN A 266 4.96 8.49 -21.84
C ASN A 266 4.06 7.54 -21.04
N LYS A 267 3.08 8.09 -20.32
CA LYS A 267 2.07 7.31 -19.60
C LYS A 267 1.34 6.38 -20.58
N GLY A 268 1.69 5.10 -20.57
CA GLY A 268 1.22 4.12 -21.56
C GLY A 268 2.31 3.19 -22.13
N THR A 269 3.59 3.53 -21.98
CA THR A 269 4.72 2.72 -22.45
C THR A 269 5.67 2.38 -21.30
N LYS A 270 6.41 1.27 -21.43
CA LYS A 270 7.44 0.85 -20.45
C LYS A 270 8.74 1.67 -20.57
N ASP A 271 8.68 2.92 -21.02
CA ASP A 271 9.81 3.65 -21.61
C ASP A 271 10.97 3.99 -20.65
N GLN A 272 10.93 3.53 -19.38
CA GLN A 272 12.03 3.73 -18.44
C GLN A 272 12.21 2.60 -17.40
N TYR A 273 11.12 1.95 -16.96
CA TYR A 273 11.17 0.93 -15.92
C TYR A 273 10.53 -0.38 -16.42
N ALA A 274 11.25 -1.49 -16.31
CA ALA A 274 10.83 -2.79 -16.86
C ALA A 274 9.46 -3.25 -16.31
N ASP A 275 9.20 -2.89 -15.05
CA ASP A 275 8.02 -3.29 -14.28
C ASP A 275 6.99 -2.15 -14.14
N ASN A 276 7.12 -1.06 -14.90
CA ASN A 276 6.18 0.07 -14.84
C ASN A 276 4.74 -0.38 -15.16
N GLY A 277 3.79 -0.02 -14.30
CA GLY A 277 2.39 -0.42 -14.37
C GLY A 277 2.11 -1.86 -13.92
N PHE A 278 3.03 -2.54 -13.23
CA PHE A 278 2.84 -3.95 -12.83
C PHE A 278 2.23 -4.08 -11.43
N ALA A 279 1.47 -5.16 -11.24
CA ALA A 279 1.13 -5.67 -9.91
C ALA A 279 1.71 -7.08 -9.71
N PHE A 280 2.46 -7.26 -8.63
CA PHE A 280 3.04 -8.53 -8.20
C PHE A 280 2.35 -9.02 -6.92
N LEU A 281 1.56 -10.08 -7.02
CA LEU A 281 0.79 -10.65 -5.91
C LEU A 281 1.41 -11.99 -5.50
N GLU A 282 2.47 -11.92 -4.70
CA GLU A 282 3.42 -13.00 -4.44
C GLU A 282 3.27 -13.66 -3.06
N GLY A 283 2.56 -13.02 -2.12
CA GLY A 283 2.29 -13.59 -0.80
C GLY A 283 1.46 -12.69 0.10
N GLY A 284 1.10 -13.16 1.29
CA GLY A 284 0.24 -12.44 2.23
C GLY A 284 -1.26 -12.64 1.96
N THR A 285 -2.08 -11.74 2.52
CA THR A 285 -3.53 -11.73 2.34
C THR A 285 -4.04 -10.38 1.85
N MET A 286 -5.10 -10.41 1.03
CA MET A 286 -5.74 -9.21 0.49
C MET A 286 -7.26 -9.35 0.52
N ASP A 287 -7.97 -8.38 1.08
CA ASP A 287 -9.44 -8.27 1.02
C ASP A 287 -9.84 -6.89 0.52
N VAL A 288 -10.37 -6.81 -0.69
CA VAL A 288 -10.69 -5.55 -1.37
C VAL A 288 -12.16 -5.50 -1.72
N THR A 289 -12.83 -4.42 -1.33
CA THR A 289 -14.20 -4.11 -1.73
C THR A 289 -14.27 -2.72 -2.35
N THR A 290 -14.84 -2.62 -3.54
CA THR A 290 -15.14 -1.34 -4.19
C THR A 290 -16.61 -1.18 -4.55
N THR A 291 -17.13 0.04 -4.38
CA THR A 291 -18.57 0.29 -4.53
C THR A 291 -18.95 1.31 -5.60
N GLY A 292 -18.03 2.18 -6.02
CA GLY A 292 -18.33 3.21 -7.03
C GLY A 292 -18.57 2.64 -8.42
N GLU A 293 -19.21 3.43 -9.28
CA GLU A 293 -19.46 3.07 -10.66
C GLU A 293 -18.17 2.73 -11.42
N ALA A 294 -18.25 1.66 -12.19
CA ALA A 294 -17.17 1.15 -13.01
C ALA A 294 -15.84 0.89 -12.28
N THR A 295 -15.82 0.77 -10.96
CA THR A 295 -14.58 0.61 -10.19
C THR A 295 -13.93 -0.76 -10.33
N ARG A 296 -12.63 -0.82 -10.04
CA ARG A 296 -11.80 -2.01 -10.13
C ARG A 296 -11.29 -2.37 -8.75
N GLY A 297 -11.32 -3.65 -8.41
CA GLY A 297 -10.69 -4.11 -7.18
C GLY A 297 -9.18 -3.94 -7.25
N VAL A 298 -8.54 -4.61 -8.21
CA VAL A 298 -7.13 -4.41 -8.55
C VAL A 298 -7.02 -4.02 -10.02
N LYS A 299 -6.50 -2.81 -10.28
CA LYS A 299 -6.24 -2.29 -11.62
C LYS A 299 -4.75 -2.10 -11.82
N ALA A 300 -4.20 -2.64 -12.89
CA ALA A 300 -2.84 -2.34 -13.33
C ALA A 300 -2.85 -1.93 -14.79
N ASP A 301 -2.17 -0.84 -15.14
CA ASP A 301 -2.10 -0.40 -16.54
C ASP A 301 -1.22 -1.31 -17.40
N SER A 302 -0.31 -2.11 -16.80
CA SER A 302 0.49 -3.12 -17.50
C SER A 302 0.10 -4.56 -17.17
N THR A 303 0.83 -5.29 -16.34
CA THR A 303 0.65 -6.75 -16.15
C THR A 303 0.36 -7.07 -14.69
N ILE A 304 -0.53 -8.04 -14.46
CA ILE A 304 -0.77 -8.58 -13.12
C ILE A 304 -0.23 -10.01 -13.06
N LEU A 305 0.68 -10.26 -12.11
CA LEU A 305 1.31 -11.54 -11.85
C LEU A 305 0.89 -12.07 -10.48
N VAL A 306 0.40 -13.29 -10.43
CA VAL A 306 -0.11 -13.94 -9.22
C VAL A 306 0.69 -15.20 -8.94
N ALA A 307 1.45 -15.18 -7.85
CA ALA A 307 2.43 -16.21 -7.51
C ALA A 307 2.50 -16.53 -6.00
N GLY A 308 1.40 -16.35 -5.26
CA GLY A 308 1.31 -16.85 -3.88
C GLY A 308 0.30 -16.17 -2.96
N ILE A 309 -0.29 -15.04 -3.36
CA ILE A 309 -1.30 -14.32 -2.55
C ILE A 309 -2.53 -15.20 -2.22
N THR A 310 -3.15 -14.94 -1.08
CA THR A 310 -4.57 -15.28 -0.84
C THR A 310 -5.41 -14.01 -0.88
N ALA A 311 -6.20 -13.82 -1.94
CA ALA A 311 -6.96 -12.59 -2.14
C ALA A 311 -8.46 -12.84 -2.31
N THR A 312 -9.27 -11.99 -1.69
CA THR A 312 -10.69 -11.83 -2.01
C THR A 312 -10.93 -10.42 -2.54
N VAL A 313 -11.59 -10.30 -3.69
CA VAL A 313 -11.80 -9.02 -4.35
C VAL A 313 -13.25 -8.92 -4.82
N ARG A 314 -13.95 -7.89 -4.36
CA ARG A 314 -15.39 -7.68 -4.60
C ARG A 314 -15.63 -6.31 -5.19
N THR A 315 -16.38 -6.24 -6.29
CA THR A 315 -16.88 -4.97 -6.84
C THR A 315 -18.38 -5.01 -6.99
N THR A 316 -19.06 -3.93 -6.60
CA THR A 316 -20.54 -3.87 -6.64
C THR A 316 -21.08 -2.81 -7.60
N GLY A 317 -20.24 -1.88 -8.05
CA GLY A 317 -20.64 -0.79 -8.93
C GLY A 317 -21.06 -1.25 -10.32
N ASN A 318 -22.05 -0.56 -10.89
CA ASN A 318 -22.48 -0.77 -12.27
C ASN A 318 -21.45 -0.23 -13.26
N ALA A 319 -21.42 -0.78 -14.47
CA ALA A 319 -20.82 -0.07 -15.60
C ALA A 319 -21.50 1.27 -15.86
N CYS A 320 -20.74 2.20 -16.45
CA CYS A 320 -21.21 3.51 -16.88
C CYS A 320 -20.62 3.85 -18.26
N TYR A 321 -21.22 4.83 -18.93
CA TYR A 321 -20.64 5.39 -20.15
C TYR A 321 -19.67 6.52 -19.78
N ASP A 322 -18.40 6.36 -20.11
CA ASP A 322 -17.38 7.38 -19.94
C ASP A 322 -17.36 8.28 -21.18
N ALA A 323 -18.02 9.44 -21.07
CA ALA A 323 -18.10 10.42 -22.17
C ALA A 323 -16.73 10.97 -22.59
N THR A 324 -15.73 10.94 -21.70
CA THR A 324 -14.37 11.41 -22.02
C THR A 324 -13.60 10.41 -22.88
N LYS A 325 -13.88 9.12 -22.70
CA LYS A 325 -13.30 8.03 -23.50
C LYS A 325 -14.18 7.60 -24.67
N ASN A 326 -15.43 8.06 -24.69
CA ASN A 326 -16.45 7.63 -25.63
C ASN A 326 -16.61 6.09 -25.64
N ASP A 327 -16.64 5.50 -24.44
CA ASP A 327 -16.64 4.04 -24.25
C ASP A 327 -17.39 3.66 -22.95
N ILE A 328 -17.85 2.41 -22.87
CA ILE A 328 -18.45 1.84 -21.66
C ILE A 328 -17.34 1.37 -20.72
N SER A 329 -17.27 2.00 -19.56
CA SER A 329 -16.41 1.63 -18.45
C SER A 329 -17.15 0.63 -17.56
N SER A 330 -16.60 -0.55 -17.33
CA SER A 330 -17.21 -1.55 -16.44
C SER A 330 -16.40 -1.76 -15.17
N ALA A 331 -17.12 -2.17 -14.12
CA ALA A 331 -16.48 -2.66 -12.91
C ALA A 331 -15.78 -4.00 -13.19
N ALA A 332 -14.68 -4.25 -12.50
CA ALA A 332 -13.98 -5.54 -12.59
C ALA A 332 -13.31 -5.89 -11.25
N ALA A 333 -13.36 -7.13 -10.81
CA ALA A 333 -12.54 -7.52 -9.65
C ALA A 333 -11.04 -7.33 -9.97
N ILE A 334 -10.61 -7.76 -11.15
CA ILE A 334 -9.27 -7.53 -11.68
C ILE A 334 -9.34 -6.92 -13.08
N LYS A 335 -8.65 -5.79 -13.30
CA LYS A 335 -8.41 -5.21 -14.63
C LYS A 335 -6.92 -5.07 -14.87
N THR A 336 -6.48 -5.49 -16.05
CA THR A 336 -5.09 -5.27 -16.48
C THR A 336 -5.08 -4.69 -17.89
N GLY A 337 -4.24 -3.68 -18.14
CA GLY A 337 -4.05 -3.09 -19.47
C GLY A 337 -3.21 -3.96 -20.41
N GLY A 338 -2.53 -4.97 -19.87
CA GLY A 338 -1.75 -5.99 -20.56
C GLY A 338 -2.18 -7.40 -20.13
N ALA A 339 -1.23 -8.24 -19.75
CA ALA A 339 -1.47 -9.65 -19.45
C ALA A 339 -1.92 -9.89 -18.00
N PHE A 340 -2.59 -11.01 -17.78
CA PHE A 340 -2.83 -11.58 -16.45
C PHE A 340 -2.21 -12.99 -16.40
N SER A 341 -1.36 -13.26 -15.41
CA SER A 341 -0.74 -14.57 -15.24
C SER A 341 -0.87 -15.05 -13.81
N MET A 342 -1.30 -16.31 -13.64
CA MET A 342 -1.44 -16.95 -12.34
C MET A 342 -0.74 -18.31 -12.34
N THR A 343 0.27 -18.47 -11.48
CA THR A 343 1.05 -19.71 -11.33
C THR A 343 0.78 -20.41 -9.99
N SER A 344 0.36 -19.68 -8.97
CA SER A 344 -0.01 -20.19 -7.65
C SER A 344 -0.89 -19.18 -6.90
N GLY A 345 -1.20 -19.43 -5.62
CA GLY A 345 -2.06 -18.58 -4.79
C GLY A 345 -3.55 -18.95 -4.89
N THR A 346 -4.38 -18.19 -4.18
CA THR A 346 -5.84 -18.34 -4.16
C THR A 346 -6.49 -16.98 -4.42
N LEU A 347 -7.33 -16.90 -5.45
CA LEU A 347 -8.14 -15.73 -5.75
C LEU A 347 -9.63 -16.07 -5.66
N THR A 348 -10.38 -15.28 -4.90
CA THR A 348 -11.85 -15.31 -4.85
C THR A 348 -12.39 -13.96 -5.34
N LEU A 349 -12.94 -13.93 -6.54
CA LEU A 349 -13.28 -12.71 -7.26
C LEU A 349 -14.79 -12.63 -7.48
N SER A 350 -15.40 -11.48 -7.16
CA SER A 350 -16.83 -11.25 -7.40
C SER A 350 -17.08 -9.87 -8.00
N SER A 351 -17.94 -9.80 -9.01
CA SER A 351 -18.48 -8.53 -9.53
C SER A 351 -19.98 -8.61 -9.78
N THR A 352 -20.76 -7.79 -9.08
CA THR A 352 -22.23 -7.93 -9.05
C THR A 352 -22.99 -6.84 -9.80
N GLY A 353 -22.35 -5.70 -10.12
CA GLY A 353 -22.98 -4.63 -10.88
C GLY A 353 -23.20 -4.99 -12.35
N SER A 354 -24.06 -4.23 -13.05
CA SER A 354 -24.32 -4.44 -14.48
C SER A 354 -23.02 -4.40 -15.29
N ALA A 355 -22.85 -5.38 -16.17
CA ALA A 355 -21.65 -5.61 -16.97
C ALA A 355 -20.33 -5.81 -16.20
N GLY A 356 -20.42 -6.08 -14.90
CA GLY A 356 -19.30 -6.36 -14.02
C GLY A 356 -18.51 -7.59 -14.44
N LYS A 357 -17.18 -7.51 -14.39
CA LYS A 357 -16.27 -8.57 -14.85
C LYS A 357 -15.50 -9.16 -13.67
N GLY A 358 -15.16 -10.44 -13.75
CA GLY A 358 -14.23 -11.03 -12.80
C GLY A 358 -12.81 -10.58 -13.11
N ILE A 359 -12.28 -11.05 -14.24
CA ILE A 359 -10.99 -10.65 -14.80
C ILE A 359 -11.22 -10.01 -16.17
N ASN A 360 -10.62 -8.84 -16.40
CA ASN A 360 -10.63 -8.17 -17.70
C ASN A 360 -9.19 -7.81 -18.09
N ALA A 361 -8.64 -8.47 -19.10
CA ALA A 361 -7.30 -8.20 -19.62
C ALA A 361 -7.37 -7.65 -21.05
N THR A 362 -6.35 -6.92 -21.46
CA THR A 362 -6.20 -6.55 -22.89
C THR A 362 -5.36 -7.60 -23.62
N ASP A 363 -4.36 -8.17 -22.95
CA ASP A 363 -3.49 -9.22 -23.48
C ASP A 363 -3.79 -10.57 -22.81
N ASN A 364 -2.95 -11.57 -23.07
CA ASN A 364 -3.17 -12.96 -22.70
C ASN A 364 -3.50 -13.15 -21.22
N ILE A 365 -4.45 -14.04 -20.97
CA ILE A 365 -4.73 -14.60 -19.65
C ILE A 365 -4.12 -16.00 -19.59
N THR A 366 -3.18 -16.20 -18.66
CA THR A 366 -2.50 -17.48 -18.45
C THR A 366 -2.78 -18.02 -17.04
N LEU A 367 -3.39 -19.20 -16.97
CA LEU A 367 -3.72 -19.89 -15.73
C LEU A 367 -2.94 -21.21 -15.66
N ALA A 368 -1.80 -21.18 -14.97
CA ALA A 368 -0.86 -22.29 -14.87
C ALA A 368 -0.90 -23.03 -13.52
N GLY A 369 -1.56 -22.46 -12.50
CA GLY A 369 -1.68 -23.08 -11.19
C GLY A 369 -2.51 -22.27 -10.21
N GLY A 370 -2.55 -22.71 -8.94
CA GLY A 370 -3.32 -22.07 -7.87
C GLY A 370 -4.82 -22.38 -7.92
N LYS A 371 -5.59 -21.65 -7.11
CA LYS A 371 -7.06 -21.72 -7.03
C LYS A 371 -7.69 -20.40 -7.48
N LEU A 372 -8.58 -20.45 -8.46
CA LEU A 372 -9.29 -19.28 -8.98
C LEU A 372 -10.80 -19.53 -8.90
N ASP A 373 -11.49 -18.79 -8.04
CA ASP A 373 -12.95 -18.75 -7.97
C ASP A 373 -13.43 -17.38 -8.45
N VAL A 374 -14.26 -17.34 -9.49
CA VAL A 374 -14.78 -16.10 -10.09
C VAL A 374 -16.29 -16.16 -10.21
N VAL A 375 -16.95 -15.06 -9.83
CA VAL A 375 -18.41 -14.93 -9.87
C VAL A 375 -18.82 -13.59 -10.47
N THR A 376 -19.71 -13.62 -11.45
CA THR A 376 -20.37 -12.41 -11.95
C THR A 376 -21.87 -12.62 -12.07
N THR A 377 -22.68 -11.65 -11.60
CA THR A 377 -24.15 -11.83 -11.48
C THR A 377 -24.99 -10.67 -12.03
N GLY A 378 -24.37 -9.58 -12.49
CA GLY A 378 -25.08 -8.41 -13.00
C GLY A 378 -25.77 -8.62 -14.36
N ALA A 379 -26.58 -7.64 -14.78
CA ALA A 379 -27.23 -7.61 -16.10
C ALA A 379 -26.30 -7.07 -17.20
N VAL A 380 -26.76 -7.07 -18.45
CA VAL A 380 -26.12 -6.31 -19.55
C VAL A 380 -26.28 -4.82 -19.28
N TYR A 381 -25.23 -4.04 -19.50
CA TYR A 381 -25.31 -2.58 -19.56
C TYR A 381 -25.37 -2.14 -21.02
N VAL A 382 -26.28 -1.21 -21.35
CA VAL A 382 -26.50 -0.72 -22.72
C VAL A 382 -26.43 0.80 -22.72
N TYR A 383 -25.69 1.37 -23.68
CA TYR A 383 -25.68 2.81 -23.95
C TYR A 383 -25.75 3.05 -25.46
N GLY A 384 -26.89 3.56 -25.93
CA GLY A 384 -27.13 3.71 -27.37
C GLY A 384 -27.10 2.34 -28.08
N ALA A 385 -26.18 2.20 -29.05
CA ALA A 385 -25.95 0.94 -29.77
C ALA A 385 -24.88 0.05 -29.11
N GLU A 386 -24.14 0.56 -28.13
CA GLU A 386 -23.07 -0.15 -27.44
C GLU A 386 -23.60 -0.94 -26.25
N ASP A 387 -22.95 -2.06 -25.95
CA ASP A 387 -23.25 -2.87 -24.77
C ASP A 387 -21.98 -3.36 -24.06
N SER A 388 -22.14 -3.71 -22.79
CA SER A 388 -21.14 -4.48 -22.06
C SER A 388 -21.80 -5.56 -21.23
N LYS A 389 -21.11 -6.69 -21.10
CA LYS A 389 -21.68 -7.93 -20.57
C LYS A 389 -20.89 -8.42 -19.33
N PRO A 390 -21.59 -9.08 -18.40
CA PRO A 390 -21.04 -9.56 -17.12
C PRO A 390 -20.20 -10.84 -17.29
N HIS A 391 -19.10 -10.77 -18.02
CA HIS A 391 -18.21 -11.91 -18.26
C HIS A 391 -17.39 -12.28 -17.01
N GLY A 392 -17.18 -13.58 -16.78
CA GLY A 392 -16.32 -14.04 -15.69
C GLY A 392 -14.86 -13.64 -15.96
N VAL A 393 -14.27 -14.23 -17.00
CA VAL A 393 -12.91 -13.99 -17.46
C VAL A 393 -12.97 -13.52 -18.91
N LYS A 394 -12.59 -12.26 -19.16
CA LYS A 394 -12.56 -11.64 -20.49
C LYS A 394 -11.13 -11.20 -20.83
N THR A 395 -10.73 -11.43 -22.07
CA THR A 395 -9.57 -10.78 -22.67
C THR A 395 -9.81 -10.41 -24.13
N ASP A 396 -9.02 -9.46 -24.63
CA ASP A 396 -8.91 -9.10 -26.04
C ASP A 396 -7.73 -9.84 -26.72
N ALA A 397 -7.23 -10.92 -26.11
CA ALA A 397 -6.21 -11.83 -26.62
C ALA A 397 -6.50 -13.29 -26.19
N ASP A 398 -5.49 -14.14 -26.04
CA ASP A 398 -5.70 -15.57 -25.78
C ASP A 398 -6.00 -15.87 -24.29
N ILE A 399 -6.76 -16.95 -24.06
CA ILE A 399 -6.94 -17.58 -22.75
C ILE A 399 -6.23 -18.93 -22.77
N ASN A 400 -5.23 -19.12 -21.93
CA ASN A 400 -4.42 -20.33 -21.84
C ASN A 400 -4.53 -20.95 -20.44
N ILE A 401 -5.13 -22.14 -20.34
CA ILE A 401 -5.25 -22.89 -19.09
C ILE A 401 -4.38 -24.14 -19.17
N SER A 402 -3.34 -24.19 -18.34
CA SER A 402 -2.42 -25.34 -18.23
C SER A 402 -2.39 -25.98 -16.84
N GLY A 403 -3.00 -25.36 -15.83
CA GLY A 403 -3.05 -25.90 -14.47
C GLY A 403 -4.03 -25.18 -13.55
N GLY A 404 -4.06 -25.60 -12.28
CA GLY A 404 -4.86 -25.00 -11.22
C GLY A 404 -6.24 -25.64 -11.00
N THR A 405 -6.95 -25.14 -9.99
CA THR A 405 -8.38 -25.44 -9.72
C THR A 405 -9.18 -24.19 -9.99
N ILE A 406 -10.03 -24.21 -11.02
CA ILE A 406 -10.65 -23.02 -11.58
C ILE A 406 -12.16 -23.20 -11.60
N LEU A 407 -12.87 -22.34 -10.87
CA LEU A 407 -14.31 -22.16 -10.93
C LEU A 407 -14.60 -20.77 -11.50
N VAL A 408 -15.32 -20.69 -12.62
CA VAL A 408 -15.77 -19.42 -13.17
C VAL A 408 -17.27 -19.49 -13.45
N ALA A 409 -18.05 -18.71 -12.71
CA ALA A 409 -19.50 -18.65 -12.80
C ALA A 409 -19.91 -17.24 -13.26
N ALA A 410 -20.42 -17.13 -14.49
CA ALA A 410 -20.84 -15.86 -15.09
C ALA A 410 -22.36 -15.77 -15.24
N SER A 411 -22.87 -14.55 -15.27
CA SER A 411 -24.30 -14.25 -15.23
C SER A 411 -25.10 -14.97 -16.33
N GLY A 412 -26.32 -15.38 -15.97
CA GLY A 412 -27.13 -16.35 -16.70
C GLY A 412 -27.72 -15.90 -18.04
N ASP A 413 -27.81 -14.59 -18.31
CA ASP A 413 -28.51 -14.11 -19.52
C ASP A 413 -27.56 -13.89 -20.72
N SER A 414 -26.35 -13.42 -20.45
CA SER A 414 -25.42 -12.97 -21.49
C SER A 414 -23.94 -13.21 -21.16
N GLY A 415 -23.62 -13.58 -19.92
CA GLY A 415 -22.26 -13.83 -19.47
C GLY A 415 -21.71 -15.14 -20.00
N SER A 416 -20.54 -15.10 -20.61
CA SER A 416 -19.67 -16.28 -20.75
C SER A 416 -18.74 -16.36 -19.54
N ALA A 417 -18.52 -17.57 -19.01
CA ALA A 417 -17.48 -17.81 -18.01
C ALA A 417 -16.10 -17.40 -18.56
N PHE A 418 -15.72 -17.90 -19.73
CA PHE A 418 -14.54 -17.46 -20.48
C PHE A 418 -14.97 -16.79 -21.79
N LYS A 419 -14.50 -15.56 -22.02
CA LYS A 419 -14.76 -14.77 -23.22
C LYS A 419 -13.45 -14.27 -23.83
N THR A 420 -13.21 -14.71 -25.06
CA THR A 420 -12.22 -14.15 -25.98
C THR A 420 -12.76 -14.32 -27.40
N ASP A 421 -12.30 -13.48 -28.32
CA ASP A 421 -12.51 -13.64 -29.77
C ASP A 421 -11.29 -14.31 -30.47
N TYR A 422 -10.27 -14.67 -29.68
CA TYR A 422 -9.03 -15.35 -30.10
C TYR A 422 -9.00 -16.80 -29.61
N TYR A 423 -7.83 -17.34 -29.25
CA TYR A 423 -7.71 -18.72 -28.81
C TYR A 423 -8.11 -18.88 -27.35
N PHE A 424 -8.91 -19.92 -27.10
CA PHE A 424 -9.16 -20.45 -25.77
C PHE A 424 -8.63 -21.88 -25.70
N THR A 425 -7.54 -22.08 -24.98
CA THR A 425 -6.81 -23.35 -24.89
C THR A 425 -6.89 -23.96 -23.49
N ILE A 426 -7.20 -25.26 -23.43
CA ILE A 426 -7.10 -26.05 -22.20
C ILE A 426 -6.14 -27.23 -22.39
N SER A 427 -5.02 -27.21 -21.68
CA SER A 427 -4.01 -28.26 -21.68
C SER A 427 -3.78 -28.91 -20.31
N GLY A 428 -4.38 -28.39 -19.24
CA GLY A 428 -4.30 -28.95 -17.91
C GLY A 428 -5.22 -28.25 -16.89
N GLY A 429 -5.13 -28.67 -15.62
CA GLY A 429 -5.93 -28.14 -14.52
C GLY A 429 -7.30 -28.81 -14.36
N THR A 430 -8.02 -28.43 -13.31
CA THR A 430 -9.43 -28.81 -13.04
C THR A 430 -10.28 -27.57 -13.22
N VAL A 431 -11.18 -27.57 -14.20
CA VAL A 431 -11.96 -26.40 -14.63
C VAL A 431 -13.44 -26.73 -14.54
N MET A 432 -14.21 -25.86 -13.87
CA MET A 432 -15.65 -25.76 -14.00
C MET A 432 -16.02 -24.35 -14.42
N ALA A 433 -16.60 -24.21 -15.61
CA ALA A 433 -17.11 -22.94 -16.12
C ALA A 433 -18.62 -23.01 -16.27
N VAL A 434 -19.35 -22.03 -15.76
CA VAL A 434 -20.80 -21.92 -15.87
C VAL A 434 -21.15 -20.53 -16.37
N GLY A 435 -21.99 -20.41 -17.40
CA GLY A 435 -22.48 -19.12 -17.87
C GLY A 435 -23.76 -19.23 -18.70
N GLY A 436 -24.41 -18.09 -18.93
CA GLY A 436 -25.52 -18.01 -19.89
C GLY A 436 -25.10 -18.31 -21.33
N LYS A 437 -23.85 -17.97 -21.66
CA LYS A 437 -23.22 -18.26 -22.96
C LYS A 437 -22.13 -19.33 -22.80
N ALA A 438 -21.89 -20.08 -23.88
CA ALA A 438 -20.99 -21.21 -23.84
C ALA A 438 -19.56 -20.70 -23.84
N SER A 439 -18.71 -21.28 -22.99
CA SER A 439 -17.26 -21.21 -23.14
C SER A 439 -16.84 -22.41 -23.99
N LYS A 440 -16.23 -22.17 -25.16
CA LYS A 440 -15.85 -23.23 -26.09
C LYS A 440 -14.34 -23.13 -26.39
N PRO A 441 -13.52 -24.08 -25.92
CA PRO A 441 -12.11 -24.12 -26.25
C PRO A 441 -11.94 -24.22 -27.77
N THR A 442 -11.08 -23.38 -28.33
CA THR A 442 -10.66 -23.43 -29.74
C THR A 442 -9.67 -24.56 -29.97
N SER A 443 -8.90 -24.92 -28.95
CA SER A 443 -7.98 -26.04 -28.92
C SER A 443 -7.97 -26.64 -27.52
N ALA A 444 -7.83 -27.96 -27.41
CA ALA A 444 -7.65 -28.61 -26.12
C ALA A 444 -6.83 -29.89 -26.28
N THR A 445 -5.74 -30.01 -25.52
CA THR A 445 -5.01 -31.28 -25.37
C THR A 445 -5.52 -32.07 -24.17
N GLN A 446 -6.14 -31.39 -23.19
CA GLN A 446 -6.89 -32.02 -22.12
C GLN A 446 -8.36 -32.19 -22.54
N LYS A 447 -8.93 -33.34 -22.21
CA LYS A 447 -10.31 -33.67 -22.55
C LYS A 447 -11.29 -32.80 -21.76
N TYR A 448 -12.30 -32.27 -22.47
CA TYR A 448 -13.35 -31.45 -21.87
C TYR A 448 -14.75 -31.92 -22.32
N TYR A 449 -15.75 -31.56 -21.53
CA TYR A 449 -17.17 -31.80 -21.83
C TYR A 449 -17.98 -30.54 -21.65
N THR A 450 -19.09 -30.43 -22.40
CA THR A 450 -20.04 -29.33 -22.25
C THR A 450 -21.45 -29.84 -22.01
N TYR A 451 -22.22 -29.09 -21.23
CA TYR A 451 -23.61 -29.35 -20.91
C TYR A 451 -24.42 -28.08 -21.14
N THR A 452 -25.70 -28.23 -21.47
CA THR A 452 -26.62 -27.12 -21.71
C THR A 452 -27.92 -27.34 -20.94
N GLY A 453 -28.65 -26.26 -20.66
CA GLY A 453 -29.90 -26.34 -19.91
C GLY A 453 -29.71 -26.68 -18.43
N VAL A 454 -28.52 -26.43 -17.89
CA VAL A 454 -28.21 -26.74 -16.49
C VAL A 454 -28.80 -25.65 -15.60
N SER A 455 -29.77 -26.00 -14.76
CA SER A 455 -30.26 -25.11 -13.71
C SER A 455 -29.31 -25.15 -12.52
N VAL A 456 -28.95 -23.98 -12.02
CA VAL A 456 -28.06 -23.78 -10.86
C VAL A 456 -28.75 -22.89 -9.85
N THR A 457 -28.86 -23.36 -8.61
CA THR A 457 -29.34 -22.58 -7.47
C THR A 457 -28.17 -22.12 -6.59
N PRO A 458 -28.36 -21.06 -5.79
CA PRO A 458 -27.39 -20.64 -4.77
C PRO A 458 -26.89 -21.80 -3.90
N GLY A 459 -25.58 -21.83 -3.61
CA GLY A 459 -24.97 -22.84 -2.74
C GLY A 459 -24.92 -24.26 -3.32
N GLN A 460 -25.40 -24.48 -4.56
CA GLN A 460 -25.48 -25.81 -5.14
C GLN A 460 -24.10 -26.36 -5.50
N THR A 461 -23.80 -27.59 -5.09
CA THR A 461 -22.68 -28.34 -5.64
C THR A 461 -23.06 -28.95 -7.00
N LEU A 462 -22.32 -28.58 -8.04
CA LEU A 462 -22.38 -29.24 -9.34
C LEU A 462 -21.31 -30.33 -9.41
N SER A 463 -21.66 -31.47 -10.01
CA SER A 463 -20.73 -32.59 -10.23
C SER A 463 -20.93 -33.16 -11.62
N TYR A 464 -19.92 -33.01 -12.49
CA TYR A 464 -19.95 -33.47 -13.87
C TYR A 464 -18.61 -34.08 -14.26
N ASN A 465 -18.63 -35.33 -14.74
CA ASN A 465 -17.43 -36.08 -15.17
C ASN A 465 -16.24 -35.97 -14.19
N GLY A 466 -16.50 -36.15 -12.89
CA GLY A 466 -15.47 -36.12 -11.86
C GLY A 466 -15.03 -34.71 -11.41
N VAL A 467 -15.50 -33.64 -12.06
CA VAL A 467 -15.28 -32.26 -11.61
C VAL A 467 -16.43 -31.85 -10.71
N SER A 468 -16.13 -31.41 -9.49
CA SER A 468 -17.12 -30.90 -8.54
C SER A 468 -16.74 -29.51 -8.02
N ALA A 469 -17.71 -28.61 -7.95
CA ALA A 469 -17.54 -27.30 -7.35
C ALA A 469 -18.85 -26.83 -6.72
N THR A 470 -18.75 -26.15 -5.58
CA THR A 470 -19.89 -25.50 -4.92
C THR A 470 -20.05 -24.09 -5.46
N MET A 471 -21.22 -23.81 -6.00
CA MET A 471 -21.58 -22.49 -6.50
C MET A 471 -21.80 -21.54 -5.32
N PRO A 472 -21.33 -20.29 -5.40
CA PRO A 472 -21.49 -19.34 -4.32
C PRO A 472 -22.95 -18.92 -4.12
N ASP A 473 -23.27 -18.46 -2.90
CA ASP A 473 -24.65 -18.15 -2.47
C ASP A 473 -25.29 -16.97 -3.23
N ASN A 474 -24.49 -16.17 -3.92
CA ASN A 474 -25.00 -15.09 -4.77
C ASN A 474 -25.18 -15.49 -6.24
N TYR A 475 -24.91 -16.74 -6.63
CA TYR A 475 -24.95 -17.20 -8.01
C TYR A 475 -26.19 -18.06 -8.31
N SER A 476 -26.82 -17.81 -9.46
CA SER A 476 -27.85 -18.69 -10.01
C SER A 476 -27.95 -18.56 -11.54
N VAL A 477 -28.43 -19.62 -12.19
CA VAL A 477 -28.77 -19.59 -13.62
C VAL A 477 -29.87 -20.61 -13.91
N ALA A 478 -30.89 -20.24 -14.68
CA ALA A 478 -32.01 -21.14 -14.99
C ALA A 478 -31.68 -22.14 -16.12
N SER A 479 -30.88 -21.74 -17.09
CA SER A 479 -30.50 -22.54 -18.27
C SER A 479 -29.04 -22.30 -18.63
N GLY A 480 -28.16 -22.72 -17.74
CA GLY A 480 -26.71 -22.53 -17.84
C GLY A 480 -26.06 -23.45 -18.86
N LYS A 481 -24.91 -23.00 -19.34
CA LYS A 481 -23.99 -23.79 -20.15
C LYS A 481 -22.76 -24.06 -19.31
N VAL A 482 -22.50 -25.34 -19.09
CA VAL A 482 -21.40 -25.80 -18.24
C VAL A 482 -20.29 -26.36 -19.13
N LEU A 483 -19.05 -25.99 -18.84
CA LEU A 483 -17.85 -26.65 -19.34
C LEU A 483 -17.11 -27.27 -18.16
N VAL A 484 -16.66 -28.51 -18.32
CA VAL A 484 -15.74 -29.15 -17.37
C VAL A 484 -14.50 -29.70 -18.07
N SER A 485 -13.34 -29.54 -17.44
CA SER A 485 -12.04 -30.12 -17.85
C SER A 485 -11.28 -30.61 -16.61
N SER A 486 -10.56 -31.73 -16.68
CA SER A 486 -9.75 -32.25 -15.58
C SER A 486 -8.69 -33.24 -16.06
N PRO A 487 -7.58 -33.45 -15.31
CA PRO A 487 -6.53 -34.36 -15.73
C PRO A 487 -6.94 -35.84 -15.66
N THR A 488 -8.03 -36.13 -14.94
CA THR A 488 -8.50 -37.49 -14.64
C THR A 488 -9.68 -37.93 -15.51
N MET A 489 -10.01 -37.17 -16.57
CA MET A 489 -11.19 -37.40 -17.45
C MET A 489 -10.96 -38.24 -18.70
#